data_AF-A0A3B3SSP5-F1
#
_entry.id   AF-A0A3B3SSP5-F1
#
_cell.length_a   1.000
_cell.length_b   1.000
_cell.length_c   1.000
_cell.angle_alpha   90.00
_cell.angle_beta   90.00
_cell.angle_gamma   90.00
#
_symmetry.space_group_name_H-M   'P 1'
#
loop_
_entity.id
_entity.type
_entity.pdbx_description
1 polymer ?
#
loop_
_entity_poly.entity_id
_entity_poly.type
_entity_poly.pdbx_seq_one_letter_code
_entity_poly.pdbx_strand_id
1 'polypeptide(L)'
;MASVVSCILGCCADRRPGHVPLHEMPAVQLDTQHMGLWGVGLATPIANLNQIPMGLDAHSLVLRNDGSVYHNNEEKNRLPANSLPQEGDVVGITYDHVDLNLYLNGKNMHCPASGIHGTVFPVVYVDDSAILDCHFSDFNHAPPHGFDKIMFEKQIF
;
A
#
# COMPACT_ATOMS: atom_id res chain seq x y z
N MET A 1 8.15 -3.45 -19.08
CA MET A 1 8.62 -2.18 -18.48
C MET A 1 7.95 -2.12 -17.13
N ALA A 2 8.69 -2.42 -16.07
CA ALA A 2 8.22 -2.28 -14.70
C ALA A 2 7.87 -0.81 -14.43
N SER A 3 6.68 -0.53 -13.93
CA SER A 3 6.26 0.82 -13.56
C SER A 3 6.02 0.85 -12.06
N VAL A 4 6.91 1.47 -11.31
CA VAL A 4 6.70 1.65 -9.87
C VAL A 4 6.15 3.04 -9.63
N VAL A 5 4.92 3.09 -9.11
CA VAL A 5 4.27 4.34 -8.75
C VAL A 5 4.47 4.55 -7.25
N SER A 6 5.51 5.31 -6.89
CA SER A 6 5.59 5.86 -5.54
C SER A 6 4.57 6.98 -5.40
N CYS A 7 3.38 6.63 -4.95
CA CYS A 7 2.23 7.54 -4.84
C CYS A 7 2.35 8.53 -3.68
N ILE A 8 3.47 9.25 -3.53
CA ILE A 8 3.54 10.45 -2.65
C ILE A 8 4.39 11.58 -3.26
N LEU A 9 4.62 11.55 -4.58
CA LEU A 9 5.18 12.73 -5.27
C LEU A 9 4.56 13.04 -6.65
N GLY A 10 3.69 12.18 -7.20
CA GLY A 10 3.31 12.27 -8.61
C GLY A 10 1.89 12.76 -8.95
N CYS A 11 0.89 12.56 -8.08
CA CYS A 11 -0.51 12.68 -8.51
C CYS A 11 -1.20 14.02 -8.18
N CYS A 12 -0.58 14.91 -7.41
CA CYS A 12 -1.06 16.27 -7.23
C CYS A 12 -0.11 17.21 -7.96
N ALA A 13 -0.59 17.83 -9.02
CA ALA A 13 0.09 18.90 -9.74
C ALA A 13 0.41 20.06 -8.77
N ASP A 14 1.58 20.04 -8.15
CA ASP A 14 2.38 21.21 -7.79
C ASP A 14 3.72 20.77 -7.18
N ARG A 15 4.81 21.11 -7.88
CA ARG A 15 6.21 20.80 -7.52
C ARG A 15 6.58 21.40 -6.15
N ARG A 16 6.58 20.62 -5.05
CA ARG A 16 7.51 20.79 -3.89
C ARG A 16 7.73 19.46 -3.14
N PRO A 17 8.97 19.12 -2.73
CA PRO A 17 9.25 17.90 -1.97
C PRO A 17 8.89 18.14 -0.49
N GLY A 18 7.64 17.84 -0.14
CA GLY A 18 7.19 17.74 1.24
C GLY A 18 7.06 16.26 1.60
N HIS A 19 7.94 15.76 2.46
CA HIS A 19 7.79 14.44 3.06
C HIS A 19 6.67 14.52 4.11
N VAL A 20 5.49 13.95 3.84
CA VAL A 20 4.41 13.84 4.84
C VAL A 20 4.57 12.54 5.60
N PRO A 21 5.16 12.54 6.81
CA PRO A 21 5.18 11.34 7.63
C PRO A 21 3.74 10.87 7.87
N LEU A 22 3.46 9.59 7.66
CA LEU A 22 2.19 9.00 8.05
C LEU A 22 2.02 9.22 9.55
N HIS A 23 1.07 10.07 9.94
CA HIS A 23 0.66 10.20 11.34
C HIS A 23 -0.67 9.47 11.56
N GLU A 24 -1.57 9.44 10.56
CA GLU A 24 -2.83 8.68 10.48
C GLU A 24 -3.20 8.39 8.98
N MET A 25 -4.02 7.35 8.74
CA MET A 25 -3.83 6.27 7.75
C MET A 25 -4.18 6.45 6.24
N PRO A 26 -3.59 5.64 5.33
CA PRO A 26 -4.07 5.42 3.96
C PRO A 26 -4.93 4.15 3.83
N ALA A 27 -6.18 4.27 3.41
CA ALA A 27 -6.79 3.19 2.64
C ALA A 27 -6.34 3.36 1.18
N VAL A 28 -5.82 2.30 0.54
CA VAL A 28 -5.50 2.30 -0.89
C VAL A 28 -6.41 1.30 -1.53
N GLN A 29 -7.40 1.78 -2.27
CA GLN A 29 -8.31 0.93 -3.04
C GLN A 29 -7.71 0.61 -4.39
N LEU A 30 -7.74 -0.68 -4.75
CA LEU A 30 -7.23 -1.23 -6.01
C LEU A 30 -8.40 -1.61 -6.91
N ASP A 31 -8.35 -1.29 -8.20
CA ASP A 31 -9.18 -1.90 -9.23
C ASP A 31 -8.24 -2.62 -10.21
N THR A 32 -8.33 -3.94 -10.27
CA THR A 32 -7.34 -4.85 -10.84
C THR A 32 -7.76 -5.34 -12.22
N GLN A 33 -7.90 -4.46 -13.21
CA GLN A 33 -8.42 -4.81 -14.56
C GLN A 33 -7.54 -5.79 -15.36
N HIS A 34 -6.28 -6.04 -14.95
CA HIS A 34 -5.38 -7.00 -15.58
C HIS A 34 -4.49 -7.66 -14.51
N MET A 35 -4.61 -8.99 -14.32
CA MET A 35 -3.83 -9.77 -13.35
C MET A 35 -2.37 -9.95 -13.79
N GLY A 36 -1.56 -8.90 -13.68
CA GLY A 36 -0.10 -8.97 -13.76
C GLY A 36 0.55 -9.10 -12.38
N LEU A 37 1.82 -8.72 -12.28
CA LEU A 37 2.55 -8.71 -11.02
C LEU A 37 2.35 -7.36 -10.34
N TRP A 38 1.91 -7.38 -9.09
CA TRP A 38 1.65 -6.15 -8.33
C TRP A 38 1.85 -6.36 -6.84
N GLY A 39 1.97 -5.24 -6.14
CA GLY A 39 1.90 -5.22 -4.70
C GLY A 39 1.66 -3.84 -4.14
N VAL A 40 1.17 -3.80 -2.90
CA VAL A 40 0.81 -2.59 -2.19
C VAL A 40 1.22 -2.69 -0.72
N GLY A 41 1.60 -1.58 -0.10
CA GLY A 41 1.97 -1.57 1.31
C GLY A 41 2.68 -0.29 1.70
N LEU A 42 3.76 -0.44 2.46
CA LEU A 42 4.54 0.66 3.01
C LEU A 42 6.02 0.53 2.64
N ALA A 43 6.66 1.67 2.44
CA ALA A 43 8.10 1.76 2.25
C ALA A 43 8.69 2.98 2.96
N THR A 44 9.96 2.88 3.31
CA THR A 44 10.76 4.04 3.75
C THR A 44 11.28 4.83 2.53
N PRO A 45 11.70 6.10 2.67
CA PRO A 45 12.24 6.91 1.57
C PRO A 45 13.44 6.31 0.83
N ILE A 46 14.16 5.39 1.47
CA ILE A 46 15.38 4.76 0.95
C ILE A 46 15.12 3.40 0.31
N ALA A 47 13.86 2.94 0.25
CA ALA A 47 13.52 1.69 -0.40
C ALA A 47 13.89 1.72 -1.90
N ASN A 48 14.39 0.60 -2.42
CA ASN A 48 14.70 0.49 -3.84
C ASN A 48 13.42 0.30 -4.66
N LEU A 49 12.89 1.40 -5.19
CA LEU A 49 11.68 1.40 -6.02
C LEU A 49 11.85 0.71 -7.38
N ASN A 50 13.07 0.36 -7.81
CA ASN A 50 13.27 -0.39 -9.06
C ASN A 50 13.27 -1.91 -8.84
N GLN A 51 13.17 -2.35 -7.58
CA GLN A 51 13.20 -3.76 -7.24
C GLN A 51 11.78 -4.32 -7.16
N ILE A 52 11.47 -5.21 -8.09
CA ILE A 52 10.19 -5.91 -8.15
C ILE A 52 10.45 -7.43 -8.05
N PRO A 53 9.76 -8.17 -7.15
CA PRO A 53 8.81 -7.66 -6.16
C PRO A 53 9.50 -6.93 -5.00
N MET A 54 8.78 -5.99 -4.37
CA MET A 54 9.25 -5.35 -3.13
C MET A 54 9.10 -6.29 -1.91
N GLY A 55 9.58 -5.87 -0.74
CA GLY A 55 9.58 -6.67 0.49
C GLY A 55 10.77 -7.63 0.63
N LEU A 56 11.79 -7.51 -0.23
CA LEU A 56 13.04 -8.29 -0.11
C LEU A 56 14.08 -7.60 0.80
N ASP A 57 13.84 -6.35 1.19
CA ASP A 57 14.72 -5.56 2.05
C ASP A 57 14.00 -5.11 3.33
N ALA A 58 14.75 -4.51 4.25
CA ALA A 58 14.21 -3.95 5.49
C ALA A 58 13.48 -2.60 5.27
N HIS A 59 13.38 -2.12 4.04
CA HIS A 59 12.86 -0.80 3.72
C HIS A 59 11.44 -0.83 3.15
N SER A 60 10.86 -2.02 2.99
CA SER A 60 9.53 -2.22 2.44
C SER A 60 8.78 -3.35 3.16
N LEU A 61 7.46 -3.17 3.32
CA LEU A 61 6.50 -4.15 3.81
C LEU A 61 5.31 -4.12 2.86
N VAL A 62 5.11 -5.18 2.10
CA VAL A 62 4.13 -5.19 1.00
C VAL A 62 3.31 -6.47 0.98
N LEU A 63 2.02 -6.31 0.72
CA LEU A 63 1.15 -7.37 0.20
C LEU A 63 1.48 -7.55 -1.30
N ARG A 64 1.69 -8.80 -1.71
CA ARG A 64 1.92 -9.20 -3.10
C ARG A 64 0.64 -9.76 -3.71
N ASN A 65 0.62 -9.86 -5.03
CA ASN A 65 -0.51 -10.39 -5.80
C ASN A 65 -0.91 -11.84 -5.46
N ASP A 66 -0.02 -12.64 -4.88
CA ASP A 66 -0.31 -14.00 -4.41
C ASP A 66 -0.90 -14.04 -2.99
N GLY A 67 -1.23 -12.89 -2.41
CA GLY A 67 -1.77 -12.74 -1.08
C GLY A 67 -0.74 -12.82 0.05
N SER A 68 0.55 -12.96 -0.27
CA SER A 68 1.61 -12.99 0.75
C SER A 68 2.04 -11.58 1.16
N VAL A 69 2.35 -11.41 2.45
CA VAL A 69 2.91 -10.16 3.00
C VAL A 69 4.38 -10.38 3.27
N TYR A 70 5.24 -9.59 2.63
CA TYR A 70 6.69 -9.73 2.68
C TYR A 70 7.38 -8.50 3.27
N HIS A 71 8.38 -8.78 4.11
CA HIS A 71 9.34 -7.79 4.62
C HIS A 71 10.67 -8.47 4.88
N ASN A 72 11.78 -7.83 4.50
CA ASN A 72 13.14 -8.36 4.68
C ASN A 72 13.33 -9.77 4.10
N ASN A 73 12.70 -10.04 2.95
CA ASN A 73 12.69 -11.34 2.27
C ASN A 73 12.06 -12.49 3.07
N GLU A 74 11.25 -12.16 4.08
CA GLU A 74 10.50 -13.13 4.87
C GLU A 74 9.00 -12.91 4.70
N GLU A 75 8.26 -14.00 4.55
CA GLU A 75 6.81 -13.99 4.60
C GLU A 75 6.37 -13.75 6.04
N LYS A 76 5.76 -12.58 6.30
CA LYS A 76 5.28 -12.19 7.63
C LYS A 76 3.86 -12.68 7.88
N ASN A 77 3.04 -12.69 6.84
CA ASN A 77 1.68 -13.20 6.90
C ASN A 77 1.18 -13.54 5.49
N ARG A 78 0.00 -14.15 5.39
CA ARG A 78 -0.64 -14.50 4.12
C ARG A 78 -2.15 -14.45 4.22
N LEU A 79 -2.80 -13.89 3.21
CA LEU A 79 -4.25 -13.95 3.06
C LEU A 79 -4.73 -15.41 2.95
N PRO A 80 -5.89 -15.75 3.51
CA PRO A 80 -6.50 -17.07 3.31
C PRO A 80 -6.64 -17.41 1.82
N ALA A 81 -6.40 -18.67 1.44
CA ALA A 81 -6.42 -19.09 0.02
C ALA A 81 -7.76 -18.83 -0.70
N ASN A 82 -8.86 -18.76 0.05
CA ASN A 82 -10.20 -18.44 -0.48
C ASN A 82 -10.48 -16.93 -0.58
N SER A 83 -9.50 -16.09 -0.24
CA SER A 83 -9.61 -14.63 -0.17
C SER A 83 -8.42 -13.95 -0.85
N LEU A 84 -7.91 -14.58 -1.91
CA LEU A 84 -6.92 -13.96 -2.79
C LEU A 84 -7.62 -12.86 -3.61
N PRO A 85 -7.03 -11.66 -3.70
CA PRO A 85 -7.61 -10.58 -4.49
C PRO A 85 -7.76 -10.95 -5.96
N GLN A 86 -8.93 -10.70 -6.53
CA GLN A 86 -9.25 -10.91 -7.94
C GLN A 86 -9.45 -9.58 -8.68
N GLU A 87 -9.61 -9.65 -9.99
CA GLU A 87 -9.99 -8.50 -10.82
C GLU A 87 -11.29 -7.85 -10.33
N GLY A 88 -11.27 -6.55 -10.09
CA GLY A 88 -12.39 -5.76 -9.57
C GLY A 88 -12.51 -5.74 -8.05
N ASP A 89 -11.68 -6.48 -7.32
CA ASP A 89 -11.67 -6.45 -5.85
C ASP A 89 -10.95 -5.22 -5.32
N VAL A 90 -11.53 -4.62 -4.28
CA VAL A 90 -10.94 -3.52 -3.54
C VAL A 90 -10.12 -4.07 -2.37
N VAL A 91 -8.79 -4.03 -2.50
CA VAL A 91 -7.89 -4.20 -1.35
C VAL A 91 -7.90 -2.91 -0.53
N GLY A 92 -7.82 -3.01 0.79
CA GLY A 92 -7.63 -1.88 1.69
C GLY A 92 -6.49 -2.18 2.66
N ILE A 93 -5.75 -1.14 3.05
CA ILE A 93 -4.65 -1.24 4.00
C ILE A 93 -4.93 -0.27 5.14
N THR A 94 -4.50 -0.65 6.34
CA THR A 94 -4.47 0.21 7.52
C THR A 94 -3.10 0.08 8.15
N TYR A 95 -2.48 1.18 8.58
CA TYR A 95 -1.24 1.16 9.37
C TYR A 95 -1.20 2.12 10.58
N ASP A 96 -1.02 1.61 11.80
CA ASP A 96 -1.11 2.38 13.06
C ASP A 96 0.24 2.61 13.77
N HIS A 97 1.34 2.55 13.01
CA HIS A 97 2.73 2.49 13.49
C HIS A 97 3.16 1.19 14.16
N VAL A 98 2.24 0.35 14.61
CA VAL A 98 2.54 -0.95 15.23
C VAL A 98 2.37 -2.06 14.20
N ASP A 99 1.18 -2.14 13.61
CA ASP A 99 0.80 -3.19 12.68
C ASP A 99 0.17 -2.61 11.40
N LEU A 100 0.49 -3.27 10.29
CA LEU A 100 -0.23 -3.16 9.04
C LEU A 100 -1.33 -4.22 9.03
N ASN A 101 -2.56 -3.86 8.67
CA ASN A 101 -3.65 -4.82 8.50
C ASN A 101 -4.33 -4.66 7.14
N LEU A 102 -4.93 -5.76 6.67
CA LEU A 102 -5.46 -5.91 5.32
C LEU A 102 -6.98 -6.07 5.30
N TYR A 103 -7.60 -5.49 4.28
CA TYR A 103 -9.02 -5.55 4.01
C TYR A 103 -9.24 -5.96 2.56
N LEU A 104 -10.30 -6.72 2.31
CA LEU A 104 -10.74 -7.08 0.97
C LEU A 104 -12.23 -6.78 0.86
N ASN A 105 -12.62 -5.93 -0.08
CA ASN A 105 -13.98 -5.44 -0.28
C ASN A 105 -14.61 -4.90 1.03
N GLY A 106 -13.81 -4.16 1.80
CA GLY A 106 -14.19 -3.59 3.10
C GLY A 106 -14.23 -4.59 4.26
N LYS A 107 -14.02 -5.90 4.02
CA LYS A 107 -13.96 -6.92 5.07
C LYS A 107 -12.54 -7.04 5.62
N ASN A 108 -12.40 -7.00 6.93
CA ASN A 108 -11.12 -7.25 7.60
C ASN A 108 -10.67 -8.70 7.37
N MET A 109 -9.42 -8.86 6.90
CA MET A 109 -8.83 -10.16 6.63
C MET A 109 -8.19 -10.81 7.86
N HIS A 110 -8.10 -10.08 8.97
CA HIS A 110 -7.45 -10.52 10.22
C HIS A 110 -6.04 -11.06 9.97
N CYS A 111 -5.31 -10.37 9.09
CA CYS A 111 -3.99 -10.74 8.60
C CYS A 111 -2.99 -9.61 8.90
N PRO A 112 -2.72 -9.31 10.18
CA PRO A 112 -1.82 -8.23 10.54
C PRO A 112 -0.36 -8.61 10.27
N ALA A 113 0.47 -7.64 9.93
CA ALA A 113 1.92 -7.77 9.82
C ALA A 113 2.58 -6.63 10.57
N SER A 114 3.61 -6.95 11.36
CA SER A 114 4.33 -5.94 12.13
C SER A 114 4.94 -4.88 11.22
N GLY A 115 4.80 -3.62 11.64
CA GLY A 115 5.31 -2.45 10.96
C GLY A 115 6.82 -2.44 10.82
N ILE A 116 7.30 -1.58 9.93
CA ILE A 116 8.74 -1.37 9.71
C ILE A 116 9.19 -0.07 10.39
N HIS A 117 10.47 -0.02 10.76
CA HIS A 117 11.03 1.11 11.47
C HIS A 117 11.23 2.34 10.57
N GLY A 118 11.06 3.53 11.16
CA GLY A 118 11.32 4.82 10.53
C GLY A 118 10.05 5.45 9.95
N THR A 119 10.24 6.57 9.25
CA THR A 119 9.14 7.21 8.53
C THR A 119 8.77 6.38 7.32
N VAL A 120 7.50 5.99 7.23
CA VAL A 120 6.97 5.15 6.16
C VAL A 120 5.91 5.89 5.36
N PHE A 121 5.71 5.37 4.15
CA PHE A 121 4.95 5.99 3.08
C PHE A 121 4.24 4.88 2.29
N PRO A 122 2.97 5.06 1.87
CA PRO A 122 2.34 4.17 0.91
C PRO A 122 3.23 3.89 -0.31
N VAL A 123 3.29 2.62 -0.69
CA VAL A 123 3.97 2.20 -1.91
C VAL A 123 3.07 1.24 -2.70
N VAL A 124 3.09 1.38 -4.02
CA VAL A 124 2.49 0.44 -4.96
C VAL A 124 3.49 0.19 -6.10
N TYR A 125 3.56 -1.05 -6.57
CA TYR A 125 4.35 -1.40 -7.75
C TYR A 125 3.52 -2.27 -8.67
N VAL A 126 3.74 -2.11 -9.98
CA VAL A 126 3.09 -2.90 -11.02
C VAL A 126 4.12 -3.34 -12.07
N ASP A 127 3.97 -4.56 -12.55
CA ASP A 127 4.71 -5.13 -13.67
C ASP A 127 3.81 -6.11 -14.44
N ASP A 128 4.32 -6.68 -15.54
CA ASP A 128 3.57 -7.62 -16.39
C ASP A 128 2.21 -7.07 -16.87
N SER A 129 2.18 -5.78 -17.21
CA SER A 129 0.98 -5.06 -17.67
C SER A 129 -0.15 -4.97 -16.64
N ALA A 130 0.14 -5.18 -15.35
CA ALA A 130 -0.82 -4.89 -14.30
C ALA A 130 -1.22 -3.40 -14.30
N ILE A 131 -2.50 -3.15 -14.11
CA ILE A 131 -3.08 -1.81 -13.96
C ILE A 131 -3.76 -1.77 -12.59
N LEU A 132 -3.41 -0.76 -11.80
CA LEU A 132 -3.92 -0.56 -10.46
C LEU A 132 -4.34 0.90 -10.34
N ASP A 133 -5.62 1.12 -10.06
CA ASP A 133 -6.10 2.41 -9.57
C ASP A 133 -5.81 2.53 -8.07
N CYS A 134 -5.51 3.73 -7.59
CA CYS A 134 -5.17 3.99 -6.19
C CYS A 134 -5.95 5.19 -5.69
N HIS A 135 -6.79 4.98 -4.67
CA HIS A 135 -7.54 6.05 -4.02
C HIS A 135 -6.94 6.35 -2.65
N PHE A 136 -6.66 7.62 -2.36
CA PHE A 136 -6.22 8.10 -1.03
C PHE A 136 -7.28 8.96 -0.31
N SER A 137 -8.38 9.25 -1.02
CA SER A 137 -9.60 9.88 -0.53
C SER A 137 -10.79 9.26 -1.24
N ASP A 138 -12.01 9.56 -0.77
CA ASP A 138 -13.27 9.17 -1.44
C ASP A 138 -13.37 7.65 -1.68
N PHE A 139 -13.11 6.88 -0.62
CA PHE A 139 -13.04 5.42 -0.67
C PHE A 139 -14.39 4.76 -1.00
N ASN A 140 -14.39 3.65 -1.75
CA ASN A 140 -15.59 2.84 -2.00
C ASN A 140 -16.11 2.18 -0.72
N HIS A 141 -15.21 1.88 0.21
CA HIS A 141 -15.53 1.33 1.53
C HIS A 141 -15.11 2.31 2.61
N ALA A 142 -16.00 2.57 3.56
CA ALA A 142 -15.69 3.46 4.67
C ALA A 142 -14.48 2.93 5.46
N PRO A 143 -13.56 3.82 5.88
CA PRO A 143 -12.45 3.44 6.75
C PRO A 143 -12.96 2.72 8.02
N PRO A 144 -12.24 1.72 8.52
CA PRO A 144 -12.59 1.07 9.78
C PRO A 144 -12.53 2.07 10.95
N HIS A 145 -13.27 1.79 12.03
CA HIS A 145 -13.32 2.67 13.19
C HIS A 145 -11.94 2.93 13.78
N GLY A 146 -11.60 4.20 13.98
CA GLY A 146 -10.29 4.64 14.47
C GLY A 146 -9.30 4.99 13.36
N PHE A 147 -9.67 4.82 12.10
CA PHE A 147 -8.87 5.19 10.93
C PHE A 147 -9.61 6.18 10.05
N ASP A 148 -8.86 7.10 9.45
CA ASP A 148 -9.34 8.11 8.51
C ASP A 148 -8.38 8.15 7.31
N LYS A 149 -8.68 8.98 6.30
CA LYS A 149 -7.83 9.21 5.12
C LYS A 149 -6.51 9.88 5.49
N ILE A 150 -5.52 9.80 4.59
CA ILE A 150 -4.28 10.55 4.75
C ILE A 150 -4.61 12.04 4.76
N MET A 151 -4.24 12.71 5.84
CA MET A 151 -4.30 14.15 5.94
C MET A 151 -3.04 14.74 5.29
N PHE A 152 -3.23 15.42 4.17
CA PHE A 152 -2.17 16.23 3.57
C PHE A 152 -2.07 17.55 4.33
N GLU A 153 -0.95 17.81 5.01
CA GLU A 153 -0.70 19.13 5.58
C GLU A 153 -0.59 20.16 4.46
N LYS A 154 -1.60 21.03 4.33
CA LYS A 154 -1.47 22.28 3.58
C LYS A 154 -0.55 23.21 4.38
N GLN A 155 0.68 23.40 3.92
CA GLN A 155 1.45 24.56 4.35
C GLN A 155 0.75 25.83 3.83
N ILE A 156 0.11 26.54 4.76
CA ILE A 156 -0.38 27.90 4.56
C ILE A 156 0.86 28.80 4.42
N PHE A 157 1.14 29.26 3.19
CA PHE A 157 2.08 30.36 2.94
C PHE A 157 1.36 31.70 3.10
#